data_AF-A0A537BJD5-F1
#
_entry.id   AF-A0A537BJD5-F1
#
_cell.length_a   1.000
_cell.length_b   1.000
_cell.length_c   1.000
_cell.angle_alpha   90.00
_cell.angle_beta   90.00
_cell.angle_gamma   90.00
#
_symmetry.space_group_name_H-M   'P 1'
#
loop_
_entity.id
_entity.type
_entity.pdbx_description
1 polymer ?
#
loop_
_entity_poly.entity_id
_entity_poly.type
_entity_poly.pdbx_seq_one_letter_code
_entity_poly.pdbx_strand_id
1 'polypeptide(L)'
;PESANAPIQVLGILESAGLRFDCLWVSGLTDEAWPLAARPNPFIPIALQKKAGIPQASAEGSLALDRRITEKWAGSAKEVVFSWPEKEQDRDLAPSALILSYEKSSALVADLPRYRDVLFASKRLESFEDSKAPPVATKQVRGGTRVLADQAACPFRAFARWRLGAEALEEPAPGLDARKRGSLLHQLMKHLWSKLKSSRSLRDDLEPAIAEAAAAALKELRLEGRFAELERERLTRLAREWLEIEKTRAPFEVAALEERRTLNVAGLELSGRIDRMDRLEKGGHALVDYKTGQATRQAWLGERPDDPQLPLYAVSAPEQIAAVAFARLNPGEMAFRGFSKERNLLPKVELYRDWRGLLDQWRKQTRDLGAAFAAGDARIDPKYALKTCRLCDLQTLCRVYENIDALKETSDE
;
A
#
# COMPACT_ATOMS: atom_id res chain seq x y z
N PRO A 1 13.63 -19.09 -51.32
CA PRO A 1 14.02 -18.35 -50.10
C PRO A 1 15.51 -18.03 -50.15
N GLU A 2 15.88 -16.75 -50.32
CA GLU A 2 17.26 -16.31 -50.14
C GLU A 2 17.65 -16.52 -48.67
N SER A 3 18.47 -17.52 -48.40
CA SER A 3 19.09 -17.65 -47.09
C SER A 3 20.13 -16.55 -46.96
N ALA A 4 19.92 -15.59 -46.05
CA ALA A 4 20.98 -14.68 -45.63
C ALA A 4 22.22 -15.51 -45.22
N ASN A 5 23.43 -15.05 -45.57
CA ASN A 5 24.71 -15.68 -45.22
C ASN A 5 24.97 -15.63 -43.70
N ALA A 6 24.15 -16.33 -42.92
CA ALA A 6 24.33 -16.55 -41.49
C ALA A 6 24.99 -17.93 -41.28
N PRO A 7 25.97 -18.04 -40.36
CA PRO A 7 26.67 -19.30 -40.09
C PRO A 7 25.81 -20.35 -39.40
N ILE A 8 24.66 -19.96 -38.82
CA ILE A 8 23.67 -20.85 -38.21
C ILE A 8 22.30 -20.49 -38.78
N GLN A 9 21.56 -21.49 -39.26
CA GLN A 9 20.20 -21.35 -39.79
C GLN A 9 19.21 -22.06 -38.87
N VAL A 10 18.13 -21.37 -38.50
CA VAL A 10 17.01 -21.95 -37.74
C VAL A 10 15.83 -22.07 -38.69
N LEU A 11 15.43 -23.30 -38.99
CA LEU A 11 14.45 -23.62 -40.04
C LEU A 11 13.27 -24.42 -39.47
N GLY A 12 12.10 -24.25 -40.07
CA GLY A 12 10.94 -25.11 -39.81
C GLY A 12 11.07 -26.51 -40.43
N ILE A 13 10.25 -27.45 -39.95
CA ILE A 13 10.26 -28.86 -40.40
C ILE A 13 10.13 -28.97 -41.93
N LEU A 14 9.15 -28.28 -42.53
CA LEU A 14 8.91 -28.34 -43.98
C LEU A 14 9.96 -27.58 -44.79
N GLU A 15 10.62 -26.58 -44.22
CA GLU A 15 11.69 -25.81 -44.87
C GLU A 15 12.99 -26.60 -44.90
N SER A 16 13.23 -27.43 -43.88
CA SER A 16 14.40 -28.32 -43.80
C SER A 16 14.32 -29.52 -44.73
N ALA A 17 13.13 -29.86 -45.23
CA ALA A 17 12.90 -31.08 -45.99
C ALA A 17 13.63 -31.06 -47.34
N GLY A 18 14.64 -31.92 -47.49
CA GLY A 18 15.41 -32.06 -48.73
C GLY A 18 16.65 -31.17 -48.84
N LEU A 19 16.95 -30.41 -47.78
CA LEU A 19 18.22 -29.67 -47.67
C LEU A 19 19.36 -30.59 -47.18
N ARG A 20 20.60 -30.18 -47.49
CA ARG A 20 21.82 -30.77 -46.95
C ARG A 20 22.54 -29.73 -46.10
N PHE A 21 23.13 -30.18 -45.00
CA PHE A 21 23.84 -29.34 -44.03
C PHE A 21 25.21 -29.93 -43.73
N ASP A 22 26.14 -29.11 -43.24
CA ASP A 22 27.41 -29.61 -42.70
C ASP A 22 27.18 -30.36 -41.38
N CYS A 23 26.39 -29.76 -40.48
CA CYS A 23 25.86 -30.34 -39.25
C CYS A 23 24.36 -30.00 -39.11
N LEU A 24 23.55 -30.90 -38.56
CA LEU A 24 22.12 -30.70 -38.33
C LEU A 24 21.77 -31.00 -36.87
N TRP A 25 21.13 -30.04 -36.19
CA TRP A 25 20.53 -30.25 -34.88
C TRP A 25 19.01 -30.14 -34.99
N VAL A 26 18.29 -31.23 -34.73
CA VAL A 26 16.83 -31.25 -34.67
C VAL A 26 16.41 -31.32 -33.20
N SER A 27 15.84 -30.23 -32.71
CA SER A 27 15.45 -30.06 -31.31
C SER A 27 13.95 -30.15 -31.09
N GLY A 28 13.56 -30.48 -29.86
CA GLY A 28 12.14 -30.47 -29.44
C GLY A 28 11.37 -31.72 -29.86
N LEU A 29 12.05 -32.84 -30.10
CA LEU A 29 11.42 -34.09 -30.53
C LEU A 29 10.86 -34.87 -29.34
N THR A 30 9.81 -34.34 -28.71
CA THR A 30 9.02 -35.04 -27.69
C THR A 30 7.96 -35.94 -28.33
N ASP A 31 7.40 -36.87 -27.56
CA ASP A 31 6.28 -37.73 -27.97
C ASP A 31 5.01 -36.95 -28.33
N GLU A 32 4.79 -35.78 -27.71
CA GLU A 32 3.69 -34.88 -28.04
C GLU A 32 3.95 -34.01 -29.29
N ALA A 33 5.21 -33.64 -29.56
CA ALA A 33 5.57 -32.72 -30.64
C ALA A 33 5.90 -33.43 -31.97
N TRP A 34 6.39 -34.67 -31.90
CA TRP A 34 6.79 -35.45 -33.06
C TRP A 34 6.53 -36.94 -32.83
N PRO A 35 5.81 -37.66 -33.73
CA PRO A 35 5.19 -37.19 -34.98
C PRO A 35 4.12 -36.12 -34.77
N LEU A 36 3.87 -35.33 -35.81
CA LEU A 36 2.78 -34.37 -35.83
C LEU A 36 1.42 -35.10 -35.81
N ALA A 37 0.51 -34.62 -34.96
CA ALA A 37 -0.87 -35.08 -34.96
C ALA A 37 -1.52 -34.86 -36.34
N ALA A 38 -2.41 -35.77 -36.74
CA ALA A 38 -3.15 -35.66 -37.99
C ALA A 38 -3.99 -34.36 -38.02
N ARG A 39 -3.88 -33.62 -39.12
CA ARG A 39 -4.59 -32.35 -39.35
C ARG A 39 -5.37 -32.42 -40.67
N PRO A 40 -6.48 -33.19 -40.73
CA PRO A 40 -7.33 -33.23 -41.92
C PRO A 40 -7.92 -31.84 -42.21
N ASN A 41 -8.14 -31.54 -43.49
CA ASN A 41 -8.79 -30.29 -43.88
C ASN A 41 -10.26 -30.27 -43.42
N PRO A 42 -10.74 -29.27 -42.67
CA PRO A 42 -12.11 -29.27 -42.15
C PRO A 42 -13.20 -29.12 -43.23
N PHE A 43 -12.85 -28.62 -44.42
CA PHE A 43 -13.80 -28.39 -45.51
C PHE A 43 -14.04 -29.62 -46.40
N ILE A 44 -13.28 -30.71 -46.21
CA ILE A 44 -13.40 -31.92 -47.02
C ILE A 44 -13.77 -33.10 -46.09
N PRO A 45 -14.74 -33.95 -46.43
CA PRO A 45 -15.05 -35.14 -45.62
C PRO A 45 -13.81 -36.03 -45.39
N ILE A 46 -13.52 -36.35 -44.13
CA ILE A 46 -12.32 -37.11 -43.73
C ILE A 46 -12.20 -38.46 -44.47
N ALA A 47 -13.33 -39.13 -44.73
CA ALA A 47 -13.35 -40.39 -45.46
C ALA A 47 -12.80 -40.25 -46.89
N LEU A 48 -13.09 -39.13 -47.56
CA LEU A 48 -12.57 -38.85 -48.91
C LEU A 48 -11.09 -38.50 -48.87
N GLN A 49 -10.65 -37.73 -47.88
CA GLN A 49 -9.24 -37.39 -47.70
C GLN A 49 -8.38 -38.64 -47.43
N LYS A 50 -8.87 -39.55 -46.59
CA LYS A 50 -8.24 -40.85 -46.33
C LYS A 50 -8.20 -41.73 -47.57
N LYS A 51 -9.31 -41.83 -48.32
CA LYS A 51 -9.38 -42.58 -49.57
C LYS A 51 -8.42 -42.05 -50.63
N ALA A 52 -8.21 -40.74 -50.68
CA ALA A 52 -7.26 -40.08 -51.58
C ALA A 52 -5.79 -40.15 -51.12
N GLY A 53 -5.52 -40.71 -49.92
CA GLY A 53 -4.16 -40.85 -49.41
C GLY A 53 -3.50 -39.53 -48.98
N ILE A 54 -4.28 -38.52 -48.60
CA ILE A 54 -3.73 -37.23 -48.12
C ILE A 54 -2.90 -37.51 -46.85
N PRO A 55 -1.58 -37.18 -46.81
CA PRO A 55 -0.71 -37.60 -45.72
C PRO A 55 -1.19 -37.21 -44.32
N GLN A 56 -1.65 -35.98 -44.14
CA GLN A 56 -2.09 -35.48 -42.83
C GLN A 56 -3.55 -35.82 -42.47
N ALA A 57 -4.24 -36.60 -43.31
CA ALA A 57 -5.66 -36.92 -43.09
C ALA A 57 -5.90 -38.12 -42.16
N SER A 58 -4.86 -38.90 -41.84
CA SER A 58 -4.92 -39.99 -40.87
C SER A 58 -3.66 -40.02 -40.00
N ALA A 59 -3.77 -40.68 -38.84
CA ALA A 59 -2.64 -40.87 -37.93
C ALA A 59 -1.53 -41.71 -38.60
N GLU A 60 -1.92 -42.76 -39.33
CA GLU A 60 -1.00 -43.64 -40.06
C GLU A 60 -0.26 -42.87 -41.17
N GLY A 61 -0.98 -42.02 -41.91
CA GLY A 61 -0.40 -41.19 -42.96
C GLY A 61 0.58 -40.15 -42.43
N SER A 62 0.23 -39.51 -41.31
CA SER A 62 1.07 -38.48 -40.66
C SER A 62 2.34 -39.13 -40.11
N LEU A 63 2.21 -40.24 -39.38
CA LEU A 63 3.32 -41.04 -38.89
C LEU A 63 4.25 -41.51 -40.03
N ALA A 64 3.68 -41.96 -41.15
CA ALA A 64 4.47 -42.40 -42.29
C ALA A 64 5.23 -41.24 -42.96
N LEU A 65 4.64 -40.04 -43.01
CA LEU A 65 5.31 -38.83 -43.50
C LEU A 65 6.47 -38.43 -42.59
N ASP A 66 6.20 -38.32 -41.29
CA ASP A 66 7.16 -37.85 -40.30
C ASP A 66 8.31 -38.85 -40.11
N ARG A 67 8.05 -40.16 -40.25
CA ARG A 67 9.10 -41.18 -40.32
C ARG A 67 10.04 -40.93 -41.50
N ARG A 68 9.50 -40.69 -42.70
CA ARG A 68 10.33 -40.37 -43.88
C ARG A 68 11.12 -39.08 -43.72
N ILE A 69 10.55 -38.06 -43.05
CA ILE A 69 11.25 -36.81 -42.75
C ILE A 69 12.40 -37.08 -41.78
N THR A 70 12.17 -37.86 -40.73
CA THR A 70 13.19 -38.23 -39.73
C THR A 70 14.33 -39.02 -40.36
N GLU A 71 14.02 -40.01 -41.21
CA GLU A 71 15.00 -40.77 -41.99
C GLU A 71 15.82 -39.87 -42.92
N LYS A 72 15.19 -38.88 -43.55
CA LYS A 72 15.90 -37.90 -44.38
C LYS A 72 16.83 -37.01 -43.55
N TRP A 73 16.37 -36.50 -42.40
CA TRP A 73 17.23 -35.72 -41.50
C TRP A 73 18.47 -36.50 -41.07
N ALA A 74 18.32 -37.78 -40.74
CA ALA A 74 19.44 -38.64 -40.38
C ALA A 74 20.51 -38.76 -41.49
N GLY A 75 20.12 -38.58 -42.76
CA GLY A 75 21.03 -38.58 -43.92
C GLY A 75 21.38 -37.20 -44.49
N SER A 76 20.92 -36.11 -43.86
CA SER A 76 21.06 -34.74 -44.39
C SER A 76 22.39 -34.05 -44.04
N ALA A 77 23.17 -34.60 -43.11
CA ALA A 77 24.46 -34.05 -42.67
C ALA A 77 25.43 -35.15 -42.24
N LYS A 78 26.72 -34.80 -42.06
CA LYS A 78 27.71 -35.74 -41.50
C LYS A 78 27.48 -35.98 -40.00
N GLU A 79 27.00 -34.95 -39.32
CA GLU A 79 26.67 -34.97 -37.90
C GLU A 79 25.21 -34.54 -37.74
N VAL A 80 24.40 -35.40 -37.14
CA VAL A 80 22.98 -35.16 -36.88
C VAL A 80 22.69 -35.42 -35.40
N VAL A 81 22.15 -34.41 -34.71
CA VAL A 81 21.74 -34.49 -33.32
C VAL A 81 20.23 -34.42 -33.24
N PHE A 82 19.60 -35.47 -32.69
CA PHE A 82 18.20 -35.46 -32.28
C PHE A 82 18.12 -35.20 -30.77
N SER A 83 17.33 -34.22 -30.36
CA SER A 83 17.20 -33.86 -28.94
C SER A 83 15.76 -33.57 -28.54
N TRP A 84 15.49 -33.81 -27.26
CA TRP A 84 14.22 -33.49 -26.61
C TRP A 84 14.51 -32.88 -25.22
N PRO A 85 13.66 -31.98 -24.72
CA PRO A 85 13.70 -31.57 -23.32
C PRO A 85 13.17 -32.70 -22.44
N GLU A 86 13.85 -33.00 -21.33
CA GLU A 86 13.38 -33.97 -20.33
C GLU A 86 12.24 -33.40 -19.47
N LYS A 87 12.17 -32.06 -19.34
CA LYS A 87 11.16 -31.36 -18.53
C LYS A 87 10.69 -30.07 -19.18
N GLU A 88 9.42 -29.75 -18.95
CA GLU A 88 8.83 -28.43 -19.19
C GLU A 88 8.03 -28.02 -17.95
N GLN A 89 8.46 -26.95 -17.27
CA GLN A 89 7.97 -26.58 -15.95
C GLN A 89 8.06 -27.78 -14.98
N ASP A 90 6.94 -28.21 -14.41
CA ASP A 90 6.86 -29.35 -13.48
C ASP A 90 6.46 -30.68 -14.18
N ARG A 91 6.44 -30.72 -15.53
CA ARG A 91 6.09 -31.93 -16.30
C ARG A 91 7.32 -32.63 -16.85
N ASP A 92 7.37 -33.95 -16.68
CA ASP A 92 8.33 -34.81 -17.37
C ASP A 92 7.87 -35.05 -18.81
N LEU A 93 8.80 -35.01 -19.77
CA LEU A 93 8.54 -35.18 -21.19
C LEU A 93 9.27 -36.41 -21.73
N ALA A 94 8.57 -37.23 -22.51
CA ALA A 94 9.14 -38.39 -23.16
C ALA A 94 9.70 -38.02 -24.55
N PRO A 95 10.77 -38.70 -25.00
CA PRO A 95 11.27 -38.54 -26.37
C PRO A 95 10.26 -39.08 -27.39
N SER A 96 10.31 -38.53 -28.60
CA SER A 96 9.57 -39.03 -29.75
C SER A 96 9.89 -40.50 -30.03
N ALA A 97 8.86 -41.30 -30.32
CA ALA A 97 9.02 -42.69 -30.73
C ALA A 97 9.85 -42.83 -32.02
N LEU A 98 9.93 -41.79 -32.86
CA LEU A 98 10.70 -41.80 -34.12
C LEU A 98 12.21 -41.66 -33.93
N ILE A 99 12.68 -41.33 -32.71
CA ILE A 99 14.11 -41.19 -32.43
C ILE A 99 14.65 -42.25 -31.46
N LEU A 100 13.79 -43.11 -30.91
CA LEU A 100 14.19 -44.14 -29.94
C LEU A 100 15.17 -45.18 -30.50
N SER A 101 15.23 -45.35 -31.83
CA SER A 101 16.15 -46.28 -32.48
C SER A 101 17.59 -45.77 -32.60
N TYR A 102 17.82 -44.48 -32.36
CA TYR A 102 19.16 -43.89 -32.41
C TYR A 102 19.86 -44.03 -31.06
N GLU A 103 21.17 -44.23 -31.09
CA GLU A 103 21.97 -44.36 -29.87
C GLU A 103 21.91 -43.07 -29.06
N LYS A 104 21.52 -43.18 -27.79
CA LYS A 104 21.51 -42.05 -26.87
C LYS A 104 22.94 -41.67 -26.52
N SER A 105 23.31 -40.43 -26.83
CA SER A 105 24.59 -39.84 -26.46
C SER A 105 24.38 -38.55 -25.66
N SER A 106 25.32 -38.23 -24.77
CA SER A 106 25.38 -36.94 -24.10
C SER A 106 26.23 -35.96 -24.92
N ALA A 107 25.65 -34.84 -25.33
CA ALA A 107 26.44 -33.77 -25.95
C ALA A 107 27.41 -33.17 -24.91
N LEU A 108 28.70 -33.11 -25.26
CA LEU A 108 29.69 -32.35 -24.49
C LEU A 108 29.44 -30.86 -24.72
N VAL A 109 28.68 -30.24 -23.81
CA VAL A 109 28.53 -28.78 -23.80
C VAL A 109 29.76 -28.20 -23.12
N ALA A 110 30.53 -27.38 -23.85
CA ALA A 110 31.63 -26.64 -23.24
C ALA A 110 31.10 -25.76 -22.12
N ASP A 111 31.75 -25.81 -20.95
CA ASP A 111 31.43 -24.92 -19.83
C ASP A 111 31.96 -23.51 -20.13
N LEU A 112 31.21 -22.78 -20.95
CA LEU A 112 31.50 -21.40 -21.30
C LEU A 112 30.85 -20.48 -20.27
N PRO A 113 31.58 -19.44 -19.79
CA PRO A 113 30.99 -18.49 -18.87
C PRO A 113 29.80 -17.81 -19.54
N ARG A 114 28.66 -17.75 -18.83
CA ARG A 114 27.48 -17.08 -19.36
C ARG A 114 27.81 -15.62 -19.58
N TYR A 115 27.43 -15.08 -20.74
CA TYR A 115 27.71 -13.70 -21.09
C TYR A 115 27.23 -12.70 -20.01
N ARG A 116 26.07 -12.98 -19.40
CA ARG A 116 25.53 -12.23 -18.25
C ARG A 116 26.52 -12.17 -17.08
N ASP A 117 27.17 -13.27 -16.74
CA ASP A 117 28.04 -13.36 -15.57
C ASP A 117 29.36 -12.61 -15.84
N VAL A 118 29.88 -12.69 -17.07
CA VAL A 118 31.01 -11.88 -17.53
C VAL A 118 30.70 -10.39 -17.44
N LEU A 119 29.52 -9.96 -17.94
CA LEU A 119 29.07 -8.58 -17.84
C LEU A 119 28.96 -8.14 -16.38
N PHE A 120 28.35 -8.95 -15.52
CA PHE A 120 28.17 -8.63 -14.11
C PHE A 120 29.49 -8.57 -13.34
N ALA A 121 30.49 -9.39 -13.68
CA ALA A 121 31.82 -9.32 -13.09
C ALA A 121 32.61 -8.08 -13.55
N SER A 122 32.35 -7.59 -14.77
CA SER A 122 33.05 -6.43 -15.34
C SER A 122 32.58 -5.07 -14.79
N LYS A 123 31.50 -5.04 -14.02
CA LYS A 123 30.89 -3.80 -13.53
C LYS A 123 31.77 -3.11 -12.47
N ARG A 124 31.72 -1.78 -12.44
CA ARG A 124 32.24 -0.96 -11.33
C ARG A 124 31.04 -0.40 -10.58
N LEU A 125 30.86 -0.79 -9.33
CA LEU A 125 29.76 -0.33 -8.50
C LEU A 125 30.25 0.72 -7.49
N GLU A 126 29.36 1.67 -7.21
CA GLU A 126 29.48 2.59 -6.08
C GLU A 126 28.43 2.21 -5.03
N SER A 127 28.71 2.53 -3.76
CA SER A 127 27.80 2.29 -2.65
C SER A 127 27.39 3.63 -2.03
N PHE A 128 26.09 3.77 -1.75
CA PHE A 128 25.51 4.95 -1.14
C PHE A 128 24.69 4.54 0.08
N GLU A 129 24.71 5.38 1.11
CA GLU A 129 23.82 5.23 2.26
C GLU A 129 22.45 5.83 1.91
N ASP A 130 21.41 5.01 1.88
CA ASP A 130 20.03 5.40 1.55
C ASP A 130 19.16 5.69 2.79
N SER A 131 19.70 5.46 4.00
CA SER A 131 19.06 5.78 5.28
C SER A 131 18.99 7.27 5.60
N LYS A 132 19.71 8.12 4.87
CA LYS A 132 19.80 9.55 5.14
C LYS A 132 19.65 10.39 3.87
N ALA A 133 18.53 11.10 3.80
CA ALA A 133 18.31 12.10 2.78
C ALA A 133 19.02 13.43 3.13
N PRO A 134 19.23 14.34 2.16
CA PRO A 134 19.72 15.68 2.44
C PRO A 134 18.83 16.40 3.47
N PRO A 135 19.34 17.30 4.30
CA PRO A 135 18.51 18.11 5.19
C PRO A 135 17.45 18.90 4.42
N VAL A 136 16.34 19.19 5.09
CA VAL A 136 15.26 20.00 4.50
C VAL A 136 15.77 21.42 4.23
N ALA A 137 15.66 21.85 2.96
CA ALA A 137 16.18 23.15 2.52
C ALA A 137 15.27 24.33 2.91
N THR A 138 13.95 24.11 3.01
CA THR A 138 12.95 25.15 3.30
C THR A 138 12.27 24.92 4.64
N LYS A 139 12.03 25.98 5.41
CA LYS A 139 11.29 25.86 6.68
C LYS A 139 9.88 25.32 6.47
N GLN A 140 9.24 25.76 5.39
CA GLN A 140 7.91 25.29 5.02
C GLN A 140 8.02 23.94 4.30
N VAL A 141 7.33 22.93 4.83
CA VAL A 141 7.29 21.58 4.28
C VAL A 141 5.88 21.23 3.83
N ARG A 142 5.76 20.38 2.81
CA ARG A 142 4.47 19.83 2.42
C ARG A 142 3.93 18.99 3.56
N GLY A 143 2.72 19.32 4.02
CA GLY A 143 2.02 18.56 5.05
C GLY A 143 1.70 19.38 6.29
N GLY A 144 1.14 18.69 7.28
CA GLY A 144 0.77 19.26 8.57
C GLY A 144 1.31 18.43 9.71
N THR A 145 0.53 18.32 10.78
CA THR A 145 0.85 17.46 11.94
C THR A 145 1.12 15.99 11.57
N ARG A 146 0.54 15.50 10.46
CA ARG A 146 0.78 14.15 9.94
C ARG A 146 2.24 13.86 9.59
N VAL A 147 3.06 14.88 9.30
CA VAL A 147 4.50 14.71 9.10
C VAL A 147 5.13 14.05 10.33
N LEU A 148 4.80 14.54 11.52
CA LEU A 148 5.32 13.98 12.78
C LEU A 148 4.72 12.62 13.09
N ALA A 149 3.43 12.39 12.77
CA ALA A 149 2.80 11.09 12.96
C ALA A 149 3.44 10.01 12.08
N ASP A 150 3.70 10.34 10.81
CA ASP A 150 4.39 9.44 9.89
C ASP A 150 5.84 9.23 10.31
N GLN A 151 6.55 10.25 10.80
CA GLN A 151 7.92 10.13 11.31
C GLN A 151 7.96 9.22 12.55
N ALA A 152 6.99 9.40 13.46
CA ALA A 152 6.83 8.58 14.64
C ALA A 152 6.51 7.13 14.30
N ALA A 153 5.76 6.88 13.22
CA ALA A 153 5.48 5.53 12.73
C ALA A 153 6.71 4.89 12.06
N CYS A 154 7.36 5.58 11.12
CA CYS A 154 8.56 5.14 10.39
C CYS A 154 9.23 6.33 9.67
N PRO A 155 10.53 6.63 9.89
CA PRO A 155 11.19 7.76 9.22
C PRO A 155 11.08 7.71 7.70
N PHE A 156 11.27 6.53 7.09
CA PHE A 156 11.10 6.34 5.64
C PHE A 156 9.69 6.74 5.17
N ARG A 157 8.64 6.43 5.96
CA ARG A 157 7.25 6.76 5.61
C ARG A 157 7.05 8.27 5.51
N ALA A 158 7.62 9.03 6.45
CA ALA A 158 7.56 10.48 6.40
C ALA A 158 8.38 11.05 5.23
N PHE A 159 9.59 10.54 5.02
CA PHE A 159 10.45 10.93 3.91
C PHE A 159 9.75 10.71 2.56
N ALA A 160 9.32 9.49 2.27
CA ALA A 160 8.70 9.16 0.99
C ALA A 160 7.41 9.96 0.74
N ARG A 161 6.52 10.05 1.74
CA ARG A 161 5.24 10.74 1.55
C ARG A 161 5.38 12.25 1.43
N TRP A 162 6.15 12.88 2.33
CA TRP A 162 6.16 14.34 2.45
C TRP A 162 7.31 15.01 1.68
N ARG A 163 8.38 14.28 1.38
CA ARG A 163 9.52 14.81 0.61
C ARG A 163 9.54 14.32 -0.84
N LEU A 164 9.21 13.06 -1.09
CA LEU A 164 9.12 12.54 -2.46
C LEU A 164 7.70 12.65 -3.07
N GLY A 165 6.68 12.91 -2.24
CA GLY A 165 5.30 12.96 -2.71
C GLY A 165 4.73 11.60 -3.06
N ALA A 166 5.28 10.51 -2.50
CA ALA A 166 4.80 9.16 -2.72
C ALA A 166 3.43 8.96 -2.06
N GLU A 167 2.41 8.76 -2.87
CA GLU A 167 1.04 8.48 -2.45
C GLU A 167 0.50 7.33 -3.31
N ALA A 168 -0.24 6.41 -2.69
CA ALA A 168 -0.95 5.38 -3.43
C ALA A 168 -2.01 6.00 -4.37
N LEU A 169 -2.27 5.31 -5.46
CA LEU A 169 -3.39 5.64 -6.34
C LEU A 169 -4.71 5.43 -5.59
N GLU A 170 -5.66 6.35 -5.78
CA GLU A 170 -6.97 6.22 -5.19
C GLU A 170 -7.73 5.03 -5.81
N GLU A 171 -8.18 4.11 -4.96
CA GLU A 171 -9.02 3.01 -5.37
C GLU A 171 -10.50 3.37 -5.14
N PRO A 172 -11.39 3.13 -6.12
CA PRO A 172 -12.81 3.38 -5.95
C PRO A 172 -13.39 2.42 -4.90
N ALA A 173 -13.78 2.97 -3.75
CA ALA A 173 -14.47 2.24 -2.70
C ALA A 173 -15.99 2.48 -2.76
N PRO A 174 -16.83 1.48 -2.43
CA PRO A 174 -18.27 1.68 -2.33
C PRO A 174 -18.60 2.63 -1.16
N GLY A 175 -19.37 3.68 -1.45
CA GLY A 175 -19.84 4.65 -0.46
C GLY A 175 -18.75 5.61 0.04
N LEU A 176 -18.81 6.00 1.32
CA LEU A 176 -17.84 6.89 1.93
C LEU A 176 -16.72 6.11 2.60
N ASP A 177 -15.50 6.36 2.14
CA ASP A 177 -14.27 5.94 2.80
C ASP A 177 -14.13 6.56 4.22
N ALA A 178 -13.17 6.04 4.99
CA ALA A 178 -12.92 6.51 6.36
C ALA A 178 -12.55 7.99 6.43
N ARG A 179 -11.87 8.54 5.40
CA ARG A 179 -11.45 9.94 5.34
C ARG A 179 -12.66 10.86 5.18
N LYS A 180 -13.55 10.56 4.23
CA LYS A 180 -14.80 11.30 3.98
C LYS A 180 -15.74 11.22 5.18
N ARG A 181 -15.84 10.06 5.84
CA ARG A 181 -16.60 9.93 7.10
C ARG A 181 -16.04 10.81 8.22
N GLY A 182 -14.71 10.84 8.37
CA GLY A 182 -14.04 11.77 9.28
C GLY A 182 -14.40 13.21 8.94
N SER A 183 -14.24 13.62 7.67
CA SER A 183 -14.59 14.98 7.23
C SER A 183 -16.06 15.35 7.53
N LEU A 184 -17.02 14.44 7.34
CA LEU A 184 -18.42 14.68 7.74
C LEU A 184 -18.56 14.96 9.23
N LEU A 185 -17.85 14.22 10.07
CA LEU A 185 -17.88 14.40 11.52
C LEU A 185 -17.40 15.81 11.91
N HIS A 186 -16.24 16.23 11.39
CA HIS A 186 -15.70 17.55 11.66
C HIS A 186 -16.65 18.66 11.17
N GLN A 187 -17.23 18.51 9.98
CA GLN A 187 -18.18 19.51 9.47
C GLN A 187 -19.46 19.58 10.29
N LEU A 188 -20.01 18.44 10.69
CA LEU A 188 -21.16 18.38 11.59
C LEU A 188 -20.86 19.12 12.89
N MET A 189 -19.73 18.81 13.54
CA MET A 189 -19.34 19.45 14.80
C MET A 189 -19.05 20.94 14.63
N LYS A 190 -18.40 21.35 13.55
CA LYS A 190 -18.15 22.75 13.22
C LYS A 190 -19.46 23.55 13.10
N HIS A 191 -20.41 23.05 12.32
CA HIS A 191 -21.71 23.70 12.11
C HIS A 191 -22.55 23.73 13.38
N LEU A 192 -22.48 22.67 14.18
CA LEU A 192 -23.20 22.60 15.45
C LEU A 192 -22.66 23.62 16.46
N TRP A 193 -21.34 23.66 16.66
CA TRP A 193 -20.71 24.53 17.66
C TRP A 193 -20.60 25.98 17.23
N SER A 194 -20.63 26.29 15.93
CA SER A 194 -20.73 27.68 15.45
C SER A 194 -22.04 28.35 15.89
N LYS A 195 -23.10 27.56 16.07
CA LYS A 195 -24.40 28.00 16.58
C LYS A 195 -24.48 27.98 18.10
N LEU A 196 -24.11 26.87 18.72
CA LEU A 196 -24.26 26.68 20.17
C LEU A 196 -23.27 27.55 20.97
N LYS A 197 -22.02 27.67 20.51
CA LYS A 197 -20.93 28.50 21.06
C LYS A 197 -20.54 28.29 22.53
N SER A 198 -21.38 27.68 23.36
CA SER A 198 -21.16 27.49 24.79
C SER A 198 -22.05 26.39 25.36
N SER A 199 -21.70 25.91 26.55
CA SER A 199 -22.54 24.96 27.28
C SER A 199 -23.91 25.54 27.69
N ARG A 200 -24.06 26.87 27.75
CA ARG A 200 -25.31 27.53 28.15
C ARG A 200 -26.46 27.16 27.22
N SER A 201 -26.19 27.11 25.91
CA SER A 201 -27.16 26.78 24.86
C SER A 201 -27.57 25.31 24.83
N LEU A 202 -26.87 24.43 25.56
CA LEU A 202 -27.25 23.01 25.67
C LEU A 202 -28.56 22.78 26.44
N ARG A 203 -29.10 23.84 27.06
CA ARG A 203 -30.38 23.84 27.78
C ARG A 203 -31.58 24.14 26.88
N ASP A 204 -31.33 24.68 25.69
CA ASP A 204 -32.36 25.05 24.72
C ASP A 204 -32.78 23.82 23.89
N ASP A 205 -33.78 23.98 23.01
CA ASP A 205 -34.11 22.96 22.01
C ASP A 205 -32.97 22.83 20.98
N LEU A 206 -32.32 21.66 20.96
CA LEU A 206 -31.15 21.39 20.14
C LEU A 206 -31.51 20.83 18.75
N GLU A 207 -32.74 20.33 18.56
CA GLU A 207 -33.15 19.67 17.32
C GLU A 207 -32.99 20.57 16.07
N PRO A 208 -33.36 21.86 16.09
CA PRO A 208 -33.13 22.75 14.95
C PRO A 208 -31.64 22.91 14.61
N ALA A 209 -30.79 23.03 15.64
CA ALA A 209 -29.35 23.19 15.44
C ALA A 209 -28.70 21.91 14.90
N ILE A 210 -29.13 20.74 15.40
CA ILE A 210 -28.66 19.43 14.94
C ILE A 210 -29.07 19.20 13.48
N ALA A 211 -30.34 19.39 13.15
CA ALA A 211 -30.86 19.16 11.81
C ALA A 211 -30.18 20.03 10.76
N GLU A 212 -29.96 21.32 11.08
CA GLU A 212 -29.26 22.23 10.17
C GLU A 212 -27.78 21.87 10.02
N ALA A 213 -27.10 21.52 11.12
CA ALA A 213 -25.69 21.12 11.07
C ALA A 213 -25.48 19.85 10.24
N ALA A 214 -26.37 18.86 10.38
CA ALA A 214 -26.33 17.63 9.57
C ALA A 214 -26.57 17.93 8.07
N ALA A 215 -27.55 18.77 7.75
CA ALA A 215 -27.81 19.17 6.37
C ALA A 215 -26.63 19.96 5.75
N ALA A 216 -26.03 20.88 6.52
CA ALA A 216 -24.88 21.66 6.08
C ALA A 216 -23.64 20.78 5.84
N ALA A 217 -23.37 19.82 6.71
CA ALA A 217 -22.25 18.89 6.56
C ALA A 217 -22.36 18.04 5.28
N LEU A 218 -23.55 17.53 4.96
CA LEU A 218 -23.78 16.76 3.73
C LEU A 218 -23.65 17.61 2.47
N LYS A 219 -24.15 18.85 2.50
CA LYS A 219 -24.05 19.80 1.39
C LYS A 219 -22.59 20.11 1.06
N GLU A 220 -21.73 20.28 2.06
CA GLU A 220 -20.30 20.53 1.83
C GLU A 220 -19.57 19.37 1.14
N LEU A 221 -19.98 18.12 1.41
CA LEU A 221 -19.43 16.95 0.75
C LEU A 221 -20.14 16.58 -0.56
N ARG A 222 -21.13 17.39 -0.99
CA ARG A 222 -21.92 17.18 -2.22
C ARG A 222 -22.56 15.79 -2.26
N LEU A 223 -23.09 15.34 -1.13
CA LEU A 223 -23.83 14.08 -1.04
C LEU A 223 -25.30 14.33 -1.31
N GLU A 224 -25.87 13.52 -2.21
CA GLU A 224 -27.25 13.66 -2.67
C GLU A 224 -27.99 12.32 -2.71
N GLY A 225 -29.31 12.39 -2.89
CA GLY A 225 -30.20 11.23 -3.00
C GLY A 225 -30.35 10.42 -1.71
N ARG A 226 -30.83 9.19 -1.85
CA ARG A 226 -31.18 8.30 -0.73
C ARG A 226 -30.02 8.02 0.22
N PHE A 227 -28.79 7.99 -0.29
CA PHE A 227 -27.60 7.81 0.54
C PHE A 227 -27.38 9.01 1.49
N ALA A 228 -27.57 10.24 0.99
CA ALA A 228 -27.48 11.44 1.82
C ALA A 228 -28.58 11.50 2.88
N GLU A 229 -29.79 11.02 2.57
CA GLU A 229 -30.90 10.93 3.54
C GLU A 229 -30.55 10.01 4.72
N LEU A 230 -30.04 8.81 4.44
CA LEU A 230 -29.59 7.86 5.46
C LEU A 230 -28.42 8.44 6.28
N GLU A 231 -27.50 9.13 5.62
CA GLU A 231 -26.37 9.77 6.29
C GLU A 231 -26.82 10.93 7.19
N ARG A 232 -27.85 11.69 6.77
CA ARG A 232 -28.45 12.75 7.57
C ARG A 232 -29.03 12.19 8.86
N GLU A 233 -29.83 11.13 8.76
CA GLU A 233 -30.40 10.45 9.93
C GLU A 233 -29.30 9.94 10.87
N ARG A 234 -28.24 9.35 10.31
CA ARG A 234 -27.08 8.89 11.09
C ARG A 234 -26.39 10.04 11.82
N LEU A 235 -26.11 11.15 11.14
CA LEU A 235 -25.45 12.34 11.71
C LEU A 235 -26.31 13.02 12.78
N THR A 236 -27.63 13.13 12.55
CA THR A 236 -28.58 13.67 13.53
C THR A 236 -28.57 12.84 14.81
N ARG A 237 -28.67 11.52 14.70
CA ARG A 237 -28.59 10.62 15.87
C ARG A 237 -27.25 10.75 16.59
N LEU A 238 -26.15 10.77 15.83
CA LEU A 238 -24.80 10.90 16.38
C LEU A 238 -24.62 12.20 17.18
N ALA A 239 -25.10 13.33 16.63
CA ALA A 239 -25.05 14.62 17.31
C ALA A 239 -25.89 14.63 18.59
N ARG A 240 -27.11 14.07 18.55
CA ARG A 240 -27.99 13.98 19.71
C ARG A 240 -27.33 13.20 20.84
N GLU A 241 -26.81 12.01 20.55
CA GLU A 241 -26.10 11.18 21.53
C GLU A 241 -24.86 11.89 22.11
N TRP A 242 -24.09 12.58 21.26
CA TRP A 242 -22.91 13.32 21.71
C TRP A 242 -23.27 14.50 22.63
N LEU A 243 -24.34 15.24 22.31
CA LEU A 243 -24.76 16.39 23.09
C LEU A 243 -25.24 16.01 24.50
N GLU A 244 -25.76 14.79 24.70
CA GLU A 244 -26.07 14.28 26.04
C GLU A 244 -24.81 14.16 26.91
N ILE A 245 -23.66 13.82 26.33
CA ILE A 245 -22.39 13.82 27.06
C ILE A 245 -21.93 15.24 27.33
N GLU A 246 -22.04 16.14 26.35
CA GLU A 246 -21.67 17.55 26.51
C GLU A 246 -22.48 18.23 27.62
N LYS A 247 -23.77 17.87 27.79
CA LYS A 247 -24.62 18.35 28.90
C LYS A 247 -24.10 17.98 30.29
N THR A 248 -23.29 16.93 30.41
CA THR A 248 -22.70 16.51 31.71
C THR A 248 -21.45 17.31 32.10
N ARG A 249 -20.94 18.18 31.23
CA ARG A 249 -19.72 18.96 31.46
C ARG A 249 -19.98 20.14 32.39
N ALA A 250 -18.94 20.56 33.10
CA ALA A 250 -18.90 21.87 33.72
C ALA A 250 -19.02 22.98 32.64
N PRO A 251 -19.46 24.20 33.01
CA PRO A 251 -19.61 25.29 32.05
C PRO A 251 -18.34 25.59 31.25
N PHE A 252 -18.53 25.84 29.95
CA PHE A 252 -17.45 26.19 29.02
C PHE A 252 -17.98 27.08 27.88
N GLU A 253 -17.04 27.76 27.22
CA GLU A 253 -17.29 28.50 25.99
C GLU A 253 -16.34 28.02 24.90
N VAL A 254 -16.82 27.95 23.66
CA VAL A 254 -15.99 27.53 22.54
C VAL A 254 -15.13 28.72 22.10
N ALA A 255 -13.83 28.61 22.31
CA ALA A 255 -12.86 29.65 22.00
C ALA A 255 -12.38 29.59 20.54
N ALA A 256 -12.21 28.38 19.99
CA ALA A 256 -11.81 28.17 18.60
C ALA A 256 -12.50 26.94 18.01
N LEU A 257 -12.84 27.01 16.72
CA LEU A 257 -13.46 25.93 15.94
C LEU A 257 -12.78 25.81 14.59
N GLU A 258 -12.27 24.62 14.31
CA GLU A 258 -11.66 24.28 13.03
C GLU A 258 -10.58 25.30 12.59
N GLU A 259 -9.86 25.85 13.57
CA GLU A 259 -8.97 27.00 13.41
C GLU A 259 -7.62 26.56 12.86
N ARG A 260 -7.18 27.19 11.78
CA ARG A 260 -5.85 26.93 11.18
C ARG A 260 -4.78 27.68 11.96
N ARG A 261 -3.70 26.98 12.30
CA ARG A 261 -2.51 27.56 12.94
C ARG A 261 -1.24 27.12 12.25
N THR A 262 -0.26 28.01 12.19
CA THR A 262 1.12 27.67 11.81
C THR A 262 1.86 27.24 13.06
N LEU A 263 2.45 26.06 13.03
CA LEU A 263 3.13 25.42 14.16
C LEU A 263 4.61 25.31 13.84
N ASN A 264 5.44 25.80 14.76
CA ASN A 264 6.89 25.79 14.61
C ASN A 264 7.49 24.64 15.42
N VAL A 265 8.15 23.69 14.74
CA VAL A 265 8.77 22.52 15.37
C VAL A 265 10.16 22.29 14.78
N ALA A 266 11.20 22.44 15.60
CA ALA A 266 12.59 22.23 15.17
C ALA A 266 12.99 22.97 13.88
N GLY A 267 12.46 24.19 13.70
CA GLY A 267 12.71 25.01 12.50
C GLY A 267 11.80 24.72 11.31
N LEU A 268 10.91 23.73 11.42
CA LEU A 268 9.87 23.43 10.44
C LEU A 268 8.60 24.22 10.73
N GLU A 269 7.97 24.73 9.68
CA GLU A 269 6.64 25.33 9.70
C GLU A 269 5.61 24.32 9.20
N LEU A 270 4.78 23.82 10.12
CA LEU A 270 3.72 22.86 9.84
C LEU A 270 2.34 23.53 9.92
N SER A 271 1.47 23.23 8.96
CA SER A 271 0.07 23.65 9.06
C SER A 271 -0.71 22.71 9.99
N GLY A 272 -1.31 23.25 11.04
CA GLY A 272 -2.24 22.56 11.92
C GLY A 272 -3.67 23.08 11.77
N ARG A 273 -4.64 22.26 12.18
CA ARG A 273 -6.05 22.66 12.33
C ARG A 273 -6.55 22.12 13.65
N ILE A 274 -6.90 23.02 14.56
CA ILE A 274 -7.50 22.67 15.85
C ILE A 274 -8.99 22.48 15.61
N ASP A 275 -9.50 21.26 15.81
CA ASP A 275 -10.92 20.95 15.67
C ASP A 275 -11.78 21.82 16.60
N ARG A 276 -11.44 21.81 17.90
CA ARG A 276 -12.12 22.62 18.90
C ARG A 276 -11.22 22.93 20.10
N MET A 277 -11.31 24.18 20.55
CA MET A 277 -10.75 24.61 21.82
C MET A 277 -11.86 25.24 22.67
N ASP A 278 -11.99 24.78 23.91
CA ASP A 278 -12.94 25.31 24.87
C ASP A 278 -12.22 26.12 25.94
N ARG A 279 -12.72 27.32 26.27
CA ARG A 279 -12.39 28.09 27.47
C ARG A 279 -13.17 27.55 28.65
N LEU A 280 -12.46 27.13 29.70
CA LEU A 280 -13.05 26.52 30.89
C LEU A 280 -13.36 27.58 31.96
N GLU A 281 -14.47 27.42 32.69
CA GLU A 281 -14.87 28.34 33.77
C GLU A 281 -13.82 28.42 34.90
N LYS A 282 -13.18 27.29 35.22
CA LYS A 282 -12.10 27.20 36.22
C LYS A 282 -10.75 27.77 35.76
N GLY A 283 -10.70 28.33 34.55
CA GLY A 283 -9.49 28.82 33.91
C GLY A 283 -8.80 27.78 33.03
N GLY A 284 -8.01 28.27 32.07
CA GLY A 284 -7.35 27.45 31.06
C GLY A 284 -8.30 26.98 29.95
N HIS A 285 -7.74 26.13 29.08
CA HIS A 285 -8.41 25.67 27.86
C HIS A 285 -8.37 24.15 27.73
N ALA A 286 -9.40 23.58 27.12
CA ALA A 286 -9.44 22.18 26.71
C ALA A 286 -9.30 22.07 25.19
N LEU A 287 -8.35 21.26 24.73
CA LEU A 287 -8.24 20.86 23.33
C LEU A 287 -9.03 19.57 23.10
N VAL A 288 -9.90 19.59 22.09
CA VAL A 288 -10.77 18.46 21.73
C VAL A 288 -10.59 18.13 20.26
N ASP A 289 -10.27 16.87 19.95
CA ASP A 289 -10.15 16.34 18.58
C ASP A 289 -11.21 15.25 18.35
N TYR A 290 -11.99 15.37 17.27
CA TYR A 290 -13.13 14.50 17.01
C TYR A 290 -12.72 13.26 16.22
N LYS A 291 -13.07 12.07 16.74
CA LYS A 291 -12.75 10.79 16.07
C LYS A 291 -13.93 9.83 16.06
N THR A 292 -14.13 9.16 14.93
CA THR A 292 -15.07 8.03 14.79
C THR A 292 -14.45 6.69 15.20
N GLY A 293 -13.12 6.56 15.09
CA GLY A 293 -12.39 5.31 15.34
C GLY A 293 -12.03 5.05 16.81
N GLN A 294 -11.20 4.02 17.02
CA GLN A 294 -10.57 3.82 18.32
C GLN A 294 -9.54 4.92 18.56
N ALA A 295 -9.70 5.64 19.67
CA ALA A 295 -8.83 6.72 20.08
C ALA A 295 -8.45 6.49 21.54
N THR A 296 -7.15 6.32 21.80
CA THR A 296 -6.62 6.10 23.15
C THR A 296 -5.61 7.17 23.50
N ARG A 297 -5.67 7.64 24.74
CA ARG A 297 -4.68 8.56 25.32
C ARG A 297 -3.26 7.99 25.35
N GLN A 298 -3.11 6.66 25.31
CA GLN A 298 -1.81 5.99 25.19
C GLN A 298 -1.09 6.35 23.89
N ALA A 299 -1.82 6.76 22.84
CA ALA A 299 -1.23 7.20 21.57
C ALA A 299 -0.37 8.46 21.72
N TRP A 300 -0.48 9.18 22.84
CA TRP A 300 0.29 10.40 23.12
C TRP A 300 1.51 10.15 24.01
N LEU A 301 1.74 8.90 24.42
CA LEU A 301 2.83 8.53 25.32
C LEU A 301 3.92 7.76 24.57
N GLY A 302 5.10 7.65 25.20
CA GLY A 302 6.27 7.00 24.64
C GLY A 302 7.11 7.92 23.74
N GLU A 303 8.36 7.55 23.47
CA GLU A 303 9.34 8.42 22.79
C GLU A 303 8.92 8.87 21.38
N ARG A 304 8.18 8.01 20.67
CA ARG A 304 7.57 8.28 19.36
C ARG A 304 6.05 8.16 19.49
N PRO A 305 5.31 9.19 19.94
CA PRO A 305 3.86 9.11 20.10
C PRO A 305 3.18 8.67 18.79
N ASP A 306 2.24 7.73 18.85
CA ASP A 306 1.49 7.26 17.66
C ASP A 306 0.63 8.36 17.04
N ASP A 307 0.18 9.31 17.86
CA ASP A 307 -0.55 10.50 17.41
C ASP A 307 0.01 11.78 18.07
N PRO A 308 1.03 12.41 17.48
CA PRO A 308 1.62 13.63 18.02
C PRO A 308 0.80 14.90 17.73
N GLN A 309 -0.37 14.82 17.09
CA GLN A 309 -1.14 16.00 16.69
C GLN A 309 -1.61 16.84 17.89
N LEU A 310 -2.34 16.22 18.81
CA LEU A 310 -2.81 16.90 20.02
C LEU A 310 -1.68 17.31 20.97
N PRO A 311 -0.67 16.45 21.23
CA PRO A 311 0.56 16.86 21.92
C PRO A 311 1.19 18.12 21.32
N LEU A 312 1.32 18.18 19.99
CA LEU A 312 1.90 19.33 19.30
C LEU A 312 1.06 20.59 19.50
N TYR A 313 -0.26 20.50 19.35
CA TYR A 313 -1.15 21.64 19.60
C TYR A 313 -1.03 22.12 21.04
N ALA A 314 -1.00 21.20 22.00
CA ALA A 314 -0.94 21.54 23.42
C ALA A 314 0.32 22.32 23.81
N VAL A 315 1.48 21.96 23.24
CA VAL A 315 2.76 22.61 23.57
C VAL A 315 3.07 23.83 22.71
N SER A 316 2.37 24.01 21.58
CA SER A 316 2.51 25.16 20.68
C SER A 316 1.46 26.25 20.92
N ALA A 317 0.40 25.95 21.67
CA ALA A 317 -0.64 26.92 22.00
C ALA A 317 -0.11 28.03 22.92
N PRO A 318 -0.36 29.32 22.63
CA PRO A 318 -0.12 30.39 23.60
C PRO A 318 -1.08 30.32 24.79
N GLU A 319 -2.23 29.67 24.63
CA GLU A 319 -3.22 29.47 25.67
C GLU A 319 -2.73 28.48 26.75
N GLN A 320 -3.17 28.69 27.99
CA GLN A 320 -2.92 27.73 29.06
C GLN A 320 -3.80 26.49 28.87
N ILE A 321 -3.22 25.40 28.35
CA ILE A 321 -3.92 24.14 28.17
C ILE A 321 -4.02 23.39 29.51
N ALA A 322 -5.25 23.05 29.89
CA ALA A 322 -5.59 22.34 31.13
C ALA A 322 -6.19 20.94 30.86
N ALA A 323 -6.65 20.67 29.65
CA ALA A 323 -7.09 19.34 29.24
C ALA A 323 -6.85 19.10 27.75
N VAL A 324 -6.60 17.84 27.38
CA VAL A 324 -6.43 17.38 26.01
C VAL A 324 -7.20 16.07 25.87
N ALA A 325 -8.14 16.01 24.94
CA ALA A 325 -9.01 14.84 24.78
C ALA A 325 -9.34 14.55 23.32
N PHE A 326 -9.42 13.26 22.99
CA PHE A 326 -10.24 12.81 21.89
C PHE A 326 -11.71 12.79 22.31
N ALA A 327 -12.56 13.39 21.49
CA ALA A 327 -14.00 13.17 21.51
C ALA A 327 -14.32 11.98 20.61
N ARG A 328 -14.55 10.81 21.21
CA ARG A 328 -14.88 9.59 20.47
C ARG A 328 -16.38 9.57 20.17
N LEU A 329 -16.73 9.79 18.90
CA LEU A 329 -18.11 9.79 18.41
C LEU A 329 -18.42 8.46 17.71
N ASN A 330 -18.51 7.39 18.51
CA ASN A 330 -18.91 6.05 18.07
C ASN A 330 -20.16 5.62 18.85
N PRO A 331 -21.31 5.32 18.19
CA PRO A 331 -22.52 4.89 18.89
C PRO A 331 -22.25 3.76 19.90
N GLY A 332 -22.78 3.91 21.12
CA GLY A 332 -22.56 2.98 22.23
C GLY A 332 -21.23 3.13 22.98
N GLU A 333 -20.23 3.81 22.43
CA GLU A 333 -18.91 4.03 23.06
C GLU A 333 -18.52 5.52 23.12
N MET A 334 -19.52 6.40 23.09
CA MET A 334 -19.38 7.84 23.14
C MET A 334 -18.65 8.27 24.42
N ALA A 335 -17.49 8.91 24.30
CA ALA A 335 -16.69 9.33 25.46
C ALA A 335 -15.62 10.36 25.11
N PHE A 336 -15.26 11.18 26.08
CA PHE A 336 -13.96 11.85 26.09
C PHE A 336 -12.86 10.88 26.55
N ARG A 337 -11.74 10.86 25.83
CA ARG A 337 -10.56 10.06 26.18
C ARG A 337 -9.32 10.94 26.13
N GLY A 338 -8.69 11.16 27.27
CA GLY A 338 -7.50 12.00 27.32
C GLY A 338 -6.92 12.21 28.69
N PHE A 339 -6.24 13.35 28.87
CA PHE A 339 -5.64 13.80 30.12
C PHE A 339 -6.12 15.19 30.51
N SER A 340 -6.22 15.44 31.82
CA SER A 340 -6.51 16.75 32.38
C SER A 340 -5.61 17.05 33.58
N LYS A 341 -5.29 18.33 33.76
CA LYS A 341 -4.55 18.87 34.91
C LYS A 341 -5.33 18.71 36.22
N GLU A 342 -6.66 18.80 36.14
CA GLU A 342 -7.56 18.71 37.29
C GLU A 342 -8.72 17.75 37.02
N ARG A 343 -9.35 17.25 38.08
CA ARG A 343 -10.51 16.36 37.96
C ARG A 343 -11.72 17.13 37.41
N ASN A 344 -12.54 16.43 36.62
CA ASN A 344 -13.82 16.91 36.13
C ASN A 344 -13.76 18.15 35.21
N LEU A 345 -12.61 18.46 34.59
CA LEU A 345 -12.54 19.43 33.49
C LEU A 345 -13.25 18.89 32.23
N LEU A 346 -13.11 17.58 32.00
CA LEU A 346 -13.84 16.82 31.01
C LEU A 346 -14.37 15.52 31.64
N PRO A 347 -15.57 15.04 31.25
CA PRO A 347 -16.18 13.83 31.79
C PRO A 347 -15.29 12.61 31.57
N LYS A 348 -14.98 11.88 32.65
CA LYS A 348 -14.27 10.59 32.61
C LYS A 348 -12.87 10.64 31.94
N VAL A 349 -12.26 11.83 31.89
CA VAL A 349 -10.88 12.04 31.45
C VAL A 349 -9.91 11.78 32.62
N GLU A 350 -8.72 11.26 32.34
CA GLU A 350 -7.76 10.92 33.39
C GLU A 350 -7.03 12.15 33.92
N LEU A 351 -6.96 12.25 35.26
CA LEU A 351 -6.11 13.23 35.93
C LEU A 351 -4.63 12.85 35.75
N TYR A 352 -3.85 13.74 35.15
CA TYR A 352 -2.39 13.60 35.07
C TYR A 352 -1.73 14.54 36.07
N ARG A 353 -1.21 13.98 37.18
CA ARG A 353 -0.72 14.75 38.34
C ARG A 353 0.44 15.68 37.98
N ASP A 354 1.42 15.17 37.23
CA ASP A 354 2.54 15.97 36.74
C ASP A 354 2.23 16.56 35.36
N TRP A 355 1.28 17.49 35.31
CA TRP A 355 0.85 18.12 34.06
C TRP A 355 1.99 18.84 33.35
N ARG A 356 2.87 19.50 34.10
CA ARG A 356 4.01 20.24 33.55
C ARG A 356 5.03 19.28 32.93
N GLY A 357 5.37 18.19 33.63
CA GLY A 357 6.26 17.15 33.10
C GLY A 357 5.71 16.52 31.83
N LEU A 358 4.39 16.27 31.74
CA LEU A 358 3.75 15.77 30.51
C LEU A 358 3.93 16.74 29.33
N LEU A 359 3.66 18.03 29.54
CA LEU A 359 3.84 19.05 28.48
C LEU A 359 5.31 19.20 28.07
N ASP A 360 6.25 19.13 29.01
CA ASP A 360 7.68 19.19 28.71
C ASP A 360 8.13 17.94 27.94
N GLN A 361 7.59 16.76 28.27
CA GLN A 361 7.82 15.52 27.52
C GLN A 361 7.28 15.63 26.08
N TRP A 362 6.05 16.09 25.90
CA TRP A 362 5.47 16.31 24.56
C TRP A 362 6.26 17.33 23.74
N ARG A 363 6.75 18.40 24.38
CA ARG A 363 7.61 19.39 23.71
C ARG A 363 8.94 18.79 23.29
N LYS A 364 9.52 17.89 24.08
CA LYS A 364 10.73 17.14 23.70
C LYS A 364 10.45 16.22 22.52
N GLN A 365 9.43 15.35 22.61
CA GLN A 365 9.12 14.35 21.59
C GLN A 365 8.79 14.98 20.23
N THR A 366 7.94 16.01 20.21
CA THR A 366 7.56 16.69 18.95
C THR A 366 8.77 17.36 18.32
N ARG A 367 9.64 17.99 19.11
CA ARG A 367 10.91 18.57 18.64
C ARG A 367 11.88 17.52 18.12
N ASP A 368 12.02 16.39 18.80
CA ASP A 368 12.94 15.31 18.38
C ASP A 368 12.47 14.71 17.03
N LEU A 369 11.16 14.46 16.89
CA LEU A 369 10.58 14.00 15.62
C LEU A 369 10.78 15.02 14.49
N GLY A 370 10.52 16.31 14.77
CA GLY A 370 10.72 17.38 13.80
C GLY A 370 12.20 17.52 13.39
N ALA A 371 13.12 17.44 14.36
CA ALA A 371 14.55 17.53 14.11
C ALA A 371 15.06 16.35 13.27
N ALA A 372 14.61 15.12 13.55
CA ALA A 372 14.97 13.94 12.76
C ALA A 372 14.48 14.06 11.32
N PHE A 373 13.22 14.49 11.11
CA PHE A 373 12.67 14.73 9.78
C PHE A 373 13.45 15.83 9.04
N ALA A 374 13.73 16.96 9.71
CA ALA A 374 14.48 18.09 9.15
C ALA A 374 15.91 17.69 8.76
N ALA A 375 16.56 16.83 9.55
CA ALA A 375 17.90 16.31 9.29
C ALA A 375 17.93 15.25 8.17
N GLY A 376 16.77 14.83 7.66
CA GLY A 376 16.66 13.87 6.57
C GLY A 376 16.73 12.40 6.99
N ASP A 377 16.32 12.07 8.21
CA ASP A 377 16.20 10.66 8.62
C ASP A 377 15.20 9.91 7.73
N ALA A 378 15.70 8.99 6.91
CA ALA A 378 14.95 8.19 5.96
C ALA A 378 15.07 6.68 6.26
N ARG A 379 15.51 6.30 7.47
CA ARG A 379 15.65 4.89 7.86
C ARG A 379 14.32 4.14 7.76
N ILE A 380 14.38 2.90 7.28
CA ILE A 380 13.26 1.97 7.32
C ILE A 380 13.16 1.39 8.73
N ASP A 381 12.53 2.15 9.63
CA ASP A 381 12.42 1.84 11.05
C ASP A 381 10.95 1.90 11.52
N PRO A 382 10.15 0.87 11.19
CA PRO A 382 8.77 0.79 11.62
C PRO A 382 8.67 0.53 13.13
N LYS A 383 8.01 1.45 13.86
CA LYS A 383 7.92 1.45 15.33
C LYS A 383 7.49 0.11 15.95
N TYR A 384 6.57 -0.62 15.32
CA TYR A 384 6.07 -1.92 15.76
C TYR A 384 6.27 -3.01 14.70
N ALA A 385 7.44 -3.04 14.06
CA ALA A 385 7.76 -3.96 12.97
C ALA A 385 6.66 -3.97 11.89
N LEU A 386 6.32 -5.14 11.34
CA LEU A 386 5.32 -5.27 10.28
C LEU A 386 3.89 -4.84 10.69
N LYS A 387 3.58 -4.69 11.98
CA LYS A 387 2.29 -4.16 12.43
C LYS A 387 2.10 -2.71 11.97
N THR A 388 3.15 -1.89 12.04
CA THR A 388 3.12 -0.51 11.50
C THR A 388 2.90 -0.52 9.99
N CYS A 389 3.43 -1.52 9.29
CA CYS A 389 3.35 -1.63 7.83
C CYS A 389 1.95 -2.01 7.32
N ARG A 390 1.06 -2.58 8.16
CA ARG A 390 -0.30 -2.99 7.74
C ARG A 390 -1.18 -1.84 7.23
N LEU A 391 -0.95 -0.63 7.74
CA LEU A 391 -1.65 0.60 7.35
C LEU A 391 -0.73 1.57 6.61
N CYS A 392 0.30 1.03 5.98
CA CYS A 392 1.21 1.76 5.10
C CYS A 392 0.95 1.29 3.66
N ASP A 393 1.26 2.12 2.70
CA ASP A 393 1.09 1.93 1.26
C ASP A 393 2.44 2.02 0.52
N LEU A 394 3.55 2.02 1.27
CA LEU A 394 4.90 2.27 0.77
C LEU A 394 5.78 1.02 0.82
N GLN A 395 5.22 -0.17 1.08
CA GLN A 395 5.99 -1.40 1.30
C GLN A 395 6.79 -1.81 0.06
N THR A 396 6.23 -1.57 -1.14
CA THR A 396 6.91 -1.82 -2.41
C THR A 396 8.06 -0.85 -2.66
N LEU A 397 7.93 0.39 -2.17
CA LEU A 397 8.96 1.41 -2.30
C LEU A 397 10.10 1.21 -1.30
N CYS A 398 9.79 0.88 -0.04
CA CYS A 398 10.80 0.68 0.99
C CYS A 398 11.39 -0.74 1.04
N ARG A 399 10.75 -1.72 0.38
CA ARG A 399 11.18 -3.14 0.38
C ARG A 399 11.38 -3.70 1.78
N VAL A 400 10.56 -3.27 2.75
CA VAL A 400 10.71 -3.64 4.18
C VAL A 400 10.74 -5.15 4.42
N TYR A 401 10.09 -5.95 3.56
CA TYR A 401 10.08 -7.41 3.64
C TYR A 401 11.44 -8.07 3.35
N GLU A 402 12.39 -7.34 2.78
CA GLU A 402 13.77 -7.82 2.58
C GLU A 402 14.65 -7.56 3.80
N ASN A 403 14.29 -6.58 4.63
CA ASN A 403 15.06 -6.18 5.82
C ASN A 403 14.57 -6.87 7.10
N ILE A 404 13.28 -7.22 7.15
CA ILE A 404 12.70 -7.97 8.25
C ILE A 404 12.67 -9.42 7.79
N ASP A 405 13.62 -10.25 8.27
CA ASP A 405 13.72 -11.69 8.00
C ASP A 405 12.34 -12.34 7.88
N ALA A 406 11.81 -12.42 6.66
CA ALA A 406 10.58 -13.16 6.37
C ALA A 406 10.83 -14.69 6.44
N LEU A 407 12.08 -15.10 6.69
CA LEU A 407 12.59 -16.47 6.73
C LEU A 407 13.20 -16.85 8.09
N LYS A 408 12.95 -16.11 9.17
CA LYS A 408 13.04 -16.75 10.49
C LYS A 408 11.84 -17.68 10.61
N GLU A 409 12.03 -18.87 10.04
CA GLU A 409 11.23 -20.05 10.28
C GLU A 409 10.88 -20.11 11.76
N THR A 410 9.60 -20.30 12.01
CA THR A 410 9.03 -20.73 13.27
C THR A 410 9.73 -22.02 13.72
N SER A 411 10.87 -21.88 14.40
CA SER A 411 11.40 -22.90 15.28
C SER A 411 10.82 -22.63 16.67
N ASP A 412 9.54 -22.95 16.86
CA ASP A 412 8.90 -23.16 18.16
C ASP A 412 7.50 -23.73 17.87
N GLU A 413 7.44 -25.04 17.69
CA GLU A 413 6.43 -25.96 18.28
C GLU A 413 6.89 -27.41 18.14
#